data_AF-A0A957C5P5-F1
#
_entry.id   AF-A0A957C5P5-F1
#
_cell.length_a   1.000
_cell.length_b   1.000
_cell.length_c   1.000
_cell.angle_alpha   90.00
_cell.angle_beta   90.00
_cell.angle_gamma   90.00
#
_symmetry.space_group_name_H-M   'P 1'
#
loop_
_entity.id
_entity.type
_entity.pdbx_description
1 polymer ?
#
loop_
_entity_poly.entity_id
_entity_poly.type
_entity_poly.pdbx_seq_one_letter_code
_entity_poly.pdbx_strand_id
1 'polypeptide(L)' 'IGNFDLILVHYSLDFEREDVIQFGTVERDGTDEWAEKNLFITESDGQILLAGLTLGSLEDSVNQGGSDVFLWMLE' A
#
# COMPACT_ATOMS: atom_id res chain seq x y z
N ILE A 1 -10.34 9.46 -7.45
CA ILE A 1 -10.72 8.45 -8.45
C ILE A 1 -9.40 7.78 -8.82
N GLY A 2 -9.14 6.60 -8.25
CA GLY A 2 -8.02 5.73 -8.60
C GLY A 2 -8.60 4.37 -9.04
N ASN A 3 -7.82 3.52 -9.70
CA ASN A 3 -8.27 2.21 -10.19
C ASN A 3 -8.13 1.14 -9.10
N PHE A 4 -6.92 0.99 -8.56
CA PHE A 4 -6.61 0.08 -7.47
C PHE A 4 -6.14 0.90 -6.28
N ASP A 5 -6.79 0.69 -5.13
CA ASP A 5 -6.38 1.22 -3.84
C ASP A 5 -5.79 0.09 -3.01
N LEU A 6 -4.87 0.43 -2.11
CA LEU A 6 -4.33 -0.52 -1.13
C LEU A 6 -5.13 -0.39 0.18
N ILE A 7 -5.67 -1.52 0.67
CA ILE A 7 -6.33 -1.58 1.96
C ILE A 7 -5.57 -2.55 2.85
N LEU A 8 -5.08 -2.07 3.99
CA LEU A 8 -4.55 -2.88 5.07
C LEU A 8 -5.62 -3.03 6.15
N VAL A 9 -5.92 -4.27 6.53
CA VAL A 9 -6.86 -4.58 7.61
C VAL A 9 -6.12 -5.35 8.67
N HIS A 10 -6.08 -4.81 9.88
CA HIS A 10 -5.49 -5.45 11.04
C HIS A 10 -6.58 -6.18 11.84
N TYR A 11 -6.29 -7.40 12.24
CA TYR A 11 -7.17 -8.22 13.09
C TYR A 11 -6.41 -8.64 14.34
N SER A 12 -7.12 -8.61 15.47
CA SER A 12 -6.68 -9.24 16.71
C SER A 12 -6.50 -10.76 16.54
N LEU A 13 -5.86 -11.39 17.53
CA LEU A 13 -5.74 -12.85 17.58
C LEU A 13 -7.09 -13.59 17.68
N ASP A 14 -8.15 -12.88 18.08
CA ASP A 14 -9.52 -13.40 18.17
C ASP A 14 -10.33 -13.12 16.89
N PHE A 15 -9.68 -12.67 15.81
CA PHE A 15 -10.30 -12.31 14.53
C PHE A 15 -11.27 -11.13 14.58
N GLU A 16 -11.22 -10.32 15.63
CA GLU A 16 -11.89 -9.03 15.67
C GLU A 16 -11.07 -8.00 14.90
N ARG A 17 -11.72 -7.19 14.06
CA ARG A 17 -11.07 -6.15 13.25
C ARG A 17 -10.65 -4.98 14.14
N GLU A 18 -9.36 -4.67 14.17
CA GLU A 18 -8.80 -3.58 14.97
C GLU A 18 -8.73 -2.30 14.14
N ASP A 19 -7.98 -2.30 13.05
CA ASP A 19 -7.73 -1.12 12.23
C ASP A 19 -7.96 -1.36 10.74
N VAL A 20 -8.30 -0.29 10.02
CA VAL A 20 -8.36 -0.25 8.55
C VAL A 20 -7.63 0.98 8.08
N ILE A 21 -6.58 0.77 7.28
CA ILE A 21 -5.84 1.84 6.62
C ILE A 21 -6.05 1.68 5.12
N GLN A 22 -6.62 2.71 4.49
CA GLN A 22 -6.71 2.80 3.04
C GLN A 22 -5.66 3.78 2.54
N PHE A 23 -4.78 3.29 1.70
CA PHE A 23 -3.88 4.09 0.88
C PHE A 23 -4.48 4.21 -0.51
N GLY A 24 -4.37 5.39 -1.10
CA GLY A 24 -4.93 5.66 -2.40
C GLY A 24 -4.33 6.92 -2.99
N THR A 25 -3.88 6.82 -4.24
CA THR A 25 -3.55 7.96 -5.08
C THR A 25 -4.68 8.20 -6.08
N VAL A 26 -4.52 9.20 -6.95
CA VAL A 26 -5.44 9.42 -8.06
C VAL A 26 -5.22 8.44 -9.22
N GLU A 27 -4.29 7.47 -9.08
CA GLU A 27 -3.91 6.52 -10.12
C GLU A 27 -4.11 5.06 -9.65
N ARG A 28 -3.03 4.25 -9.62
CA ARG A 28 -3.06 2.83 -9.22
C ARG A 28 -2.04 2.58 -8.14
N ASP A 29 -2.42 1.82 -7.13
CA ASP A 29 -1.58 1.45 -5.99
C ASP A 29 -1.54 -0.07 -5.81
N GLY A 30 -0.35 -0.61 -5.56
CA GLY A 30 -0.12 -2.04 -5.37
C GLY A 30 -0.17 -2.89 -6.65
N THR A 31 -0.38 -2.27 -7.81
CA THR A 31 -0.41 -2.94 -9.13
C THR A 31 0.31 -2.12 -10.19
N ASP A 32 0.83 -2.76 -11.23
CA ASP A 32 1.32 -2.05 -12.42
C ASP A 32 0.19 -1.72 -13.44
N GLU A 33 0.61 -1.23 -14.61
CA GLU A 33 -0.28 -0.87 -15.71
C GLU A 33 -1.09 -2.05 -16.28
N TRP A 34 -0.61 -3.28 -16.09
CA TRP A 34 -1.29 -4.52 -16.50
C TRP A 34 -2.12 -5.16 -15.39
N ALA A 35 -2.26 -4.47 -14.25
CA ALA A 35 -2.98 -4.95 -13.06
C ALA A 35 -2.34 -6.20 -12.43
N GLU A 36 -1.03 -6.40 -12.64
CA GLU A 36 -0.30 -7.45 -11.95
C GLU A 36 0.01 -7.00 -10.52
N LYS A 37 -0.10 -7.94 -9.56
CA LYS A 37 0.14 -7.64 -8.15
C LYS A 37 1.62 -7.38 -7.93
N ASN A 38 1.94 -6.18 -7.46
CA ASN A 38 3.29 -5.77 -7.07
C ASN A 38 3.38 -5.34 -5.60
N LEU A 39 2.47 -5.86 -4.77
CA LEU A 39 2.46 -5.64 -3.33
C LEU A 39 3.18 -6.77 -2.59
N PHE A 40 4.15 -6.39 -1.77
CA PHE A 40 4.90 -7.28 -0.89
C PHE A 40 4.69 -6.87 0.57
N ILE A 41 4.58 -7.86 1.45
CA ILE A 41 4.44 -7.67 2.89
C ILE A 41 5.38 -8.63 3.59
N THR A 42 6.06 -8.14 4.62
CA THR A 42 6.81 -8.96 5.57
C THR A 42 6.57 -8.45 6.97
N GLU A 43 6.73 -9.34 7.94
CA GLU A 43 6.73 -9.00 9.35
C GLU A 43 8.08 -9.43 9.94
N SER A 44 8.63 -8.60 10.83
CA SER A 44 9.81 -8.92 11.63
C SER A 44 9.79 -8.13 12.92
N ASP A 45 9.98 -8.82 14.05
CA ASP A 45 10.06 -8.21 15.38
C ASP A 45 8.85 -7.31 15.73
N GLY A 46 7.66 -7.68 15.28
CA GLY A 46 6.42 -6.93 15.51
C GLY A 46 6.20 -5.77 14.54
N GLN A 47 7.12 -5.51 13.61
CA GLN A 47 6.96 -4.47 12.59
C GLN A 47 6.50 -5.08 11.27
N ILE A 48 5.52 -4.45 10.64
CA ILE A 48 5.06 -4.83 9.30
C ILE A 48 5.66 -3.84 8.29
N LEU A 49 6.39 -4.37 7.32
CA LEU A 49 6.86 -3.60 6.16
C LEU A 49 6.03 -3.98 4.93
N LEU A 50 5.41 -2.98 4.31
CA LEU A 50 4.80 -3.08 3.00
C LEU A 50 5.67 -2.38 1.96
N ALA A 51 5.77 -2.99 0.79
CA ALA A 51 6.42 -2.40 -0.38
C ALA A 51 5.52 -2.60 -1.60
N GLY A 52 5.50 -1.63 -2.50
CA GLY A 52 4.82 -1.80 -3.78
C GLY A 52 5.00 -0.63 -4.73
N LEU A 53 4.19 -0.63 -5.79
CA LEU A 53 4.17 0.44 -6.78
C LEU A 53 2.99 1.39 -6.54
N THR A 54 3.22 2.67 -6.79
CA THR A 54 2.17 3.68 -6.99
C THR A 54 2.42 4.42 -8.30
N LEU A 55 1.36 4.80 -9.00
CA LEU A 55 1.45 5.62 -10.23
C LEU A 55 1.11 7.10 -9.96
N GLY A 56 0.81 7.46 -8.70
CA GLY A 56 0.47 8.81 -8.30
C GLY A 56 1.31 9.31 -7.13
N SER A 57 1.05 10.54 -6.72
CA SER A 57 1.66 11.12 -5.53
C SER A 57 1.06 10.52 -4.27
N LEU A 58 1.91 9.95 -3.40
CA LEU A 58 1.55 9.48 -2.07
C LEU A 58 2.06 10.49 -1.02
N GLU A 59 1.18 10.96 -0.13
CA GLU A 59 1.49 11.98 0.89
C GLU A 59 2.19 13.23 0.31
N ASP A 60 3.36 13.59 0.85
CA ASP A 60 4.15 14.76 0.44
C ASP A 60 5.10 14.47 -0.75
N SER A 61 4.98 13.29 -1.38
CA SER A 61 5.76 12.94 -2.56
C SER A 61 5.20 13.54 -3.85
N VAL A 62 6.08 13.82 -4.80
CA VAL A 62 5.72 14.27 -6.14
C VAL A 62 6.02 13.15 -7.12
N ASN A 63 4.98 12.64 -7.79
CA ASN A 63 5.17 11.71 -8.90
C ASN A 63 5.85 12.44 -10.07
N GLN A 64 6.99 11.92 -10.53
CA GLN A 64 7.76 12.50 -11.64
C GLN A 64 7.45 11.81 -12.99
N GLY A 65 6.30 11.15 -13.08
CA GLY A 65 5.89 10.27 -14.18
C GLY A 65 6.27 8.81 -13.93
N GLY A 66 5.56 7.88 -14.58
CA GLY A 66 5.77 6.44 -14.41
C GLY A 66 5.31 5.91 -13.05
N SER A 67 5.65 4.65 -12.76
CA SER A 67 5.43 4.05 -11.44
C SER A 67 6.61 4.35 -10.51
N ASP A 68 6.28 4.73 -9.29
CA ASP A 68 7.21 4.91 -8.17
C ASP A 68 7.11 3.73 -7.20
N VAL A 69 8.17 3.48 -6.43
CA VAL A 69 8.15 2.51 -5.33
C VAL A 69 7.78 3.23 -4.04
N PHE A 70 6.86 2.66 -3.26
CA PHE A 70 6.58 3.09 -1.90
C PHE A 70 7.04 2.03 -0.90
N LEU A 71 7.37 2.49 0.31
CA LEU A 71 7.57 1.67 1.49
C LEU A 71 6.69 2.21 2.60
N TRP A 72 6.02 1.32 3.31
CA TRP A 72 5.20 1.67 4.48
C TRP A 72 5.57 0.78 5.65
N MET A 73 5.83 1.38 6.80
CA MET A 73 6.14 0.66 8.03
C MET A 73 5.00 0.86 9.03
N LEU A 74 4.53 -0.23 9.61
CA LEU A 74 3.64 -0.22 10.76
C LEU A 74 4.39 -0.76 11.96
N GLU A 75 4.27 -0.03 13.06
CA GLU A 75 4.71 -0.42 14.40
C GLU A 75 3.58 -1.10 15.18
#